data_AF-A0A838G5T2-F1
#
_entry.id   AF-A0A838G5T2-F1
#
_cell.length_a   1.000
_cell.length_b   1.000
_cell.length_c   1.000
_cell.angle_alpha   90.00
_cell.angle_beta   90.00
_cell.angle_gamma   90.00
#
_symmetry.space_group_name_H-M   'P 1'
#
loop_
_entity.id
_entity.type
_entity.pdbx_description
1 polymer ?
#
loop_
_entity_poly.entity_id
_entity_poly.type
_entity_poly.pdbx_seq_one_letter_code
_entity_poly.pdbx_strand_id
1 'polypeptide(L)' 'VAQDEEDVDTLIGCPVLSMWGEDFDAVGRAYDVAAIWQLMGTDVRTVSIPQCGHLCQEERPDVVNQELLAFLASWRG' A
#
# COMPACT_ATOMS: atom_id res chain seq x y z
N VAL A 1 -1.24 -6.44 -19.93
CA VAL A 1 -0.87 -5.32 -20.84
C VAL A 1 -2.11 -4.68 -21.44
N ALA A 2 -2.85 -5.32 -22.36
CA ALA A 2 -4.03 -4.68 -22.97
C ALA A 2 -5.06 -4.18 -21.92
N GLN A 3 -5.33 -4.98 -20.88
CA GLN A 3 -6.21 -4.56 -19.78
C GLN A 3 -5.61 -3.41 -18.94
N ASP A 4 -4.30 -3.39 -18.70
CA ASP A 4 -3.63 -2.34 -17.93
C ASP A 4 -3.60 -1.00 -18.70
N GLU A 5 -3.68 -1.05 -20.04
CA GLU A 5 -3.76 0.12 -20.91
C GLU A 5 -5.16 0.72 -20.95
N GLU A 6 -6.21 -0.05 -20.67
CA GLU A 6 -7.61 0.41 -20.72
C GLU A 6 -7.91 1.48 -19.66
N ASP A 7 -7.25 1.42 -18.51
CA ASP A 7 -7.51 2.28 -17.35
C ASP A 7 -6.25 2.97 -16.79
N VAL A 8 -5.15 3.00 -17.56
CA VAL A 8 -3.87 3.60 -17.14
C VAL A 8 -3.98 5.04 -16.63
N ASP A 9 -4.89 5.83 -17.20
CA ASP A 9 -5.13 7.23 -16.81
C ASP A 9 -6.27 7.38 -15.77
N THR A 10 -6.84 6.28 -15.30
CA THR A 10 -7.95 6.27 -14.34
C THR A 10 -7.44 6.07 -12.92
N LEU A 11 -7.55 7.11 -12.10
CA LEU A 11 -7.21 7.04 -10.68
C LEU A 11 -8.24 6.21 -9.90
N ILE A 12 -7.77 5.49 -8.88
CA ILE A 12 -8.62 4.81 -7.90
C ILE A 12 -9.39 5.86 -7.10
N GLY A 13 -10.72 5.83 -7.18
CA GLY A 13 -11.61 6.84 -6.61
C GLY A 13 -12.09 6.59 -5.18
N CYS A 14 -11.58 5.55 -4.51
CA CYS A 14 -11.92 5.20 -3.13
C CYS A 14 -10.68 5.27 -2.22
N PRO A 15 -10.85 5.25 -0.88
CA PRO A 15 -9.72 5.17 0.03
C PRO A 15 -8.86 3.94 -0.24
N VAL A 16 -7.54 4.13 -0.32
CA VAL A 16 -6.55 3.07 -0.54
C VAL A 16 -5.54 3.08 0.60
N LEU A 17 -5.25 1.90 1.16
CA LEU A 17 -4.12 1.68 2.05
C LEU A 17 -3.09 0.80 1.32
N SER A 18 -1.90 1.34 1.08
CA SER A 18 -0.75 0.58 0.58
C SER A 18 0.27 0.37 1.68
N MET A 19 0.69 -0.88 1.88
CA MET A 19 1.68 -1.26 2.88
C MET A 19 2.78 -2.11 2.23
N TRP A 20 4.03 -1.90 2.63
CA TRP A 20 5.16 -2.71 2.18
C TRP A 20 6.23 -2.82 3.27
N GLY A 21 7.06 -3.85 3.18
CA GLY A 21 8.23 -3.99 4.05
C GLY A 21 9.36 -3.09 3.58
N GLU A 22 9.85 -2.24 4.47
CA GLU A 22 10.94 -1.28 4.20
C GLU A 22 12.22 -2.00 3.74
N ASP A 23 12.47 -3.19 4.27
CA ASP A 23 13.68 -3.96 4.00
C ASP A 23 13.54 -4.92 2.81
N PHE A 24 12.41 -4.93 2.12
CA PHE A 24 12.25 -5.76 0.94
C PHE A 24 13.01 -5.15 -0.25
N ASP A 25 14.15 -5.77 -0.62
CA ASP A 25 15.08 -5.25 -1.63
C ASP A 25 14.41 -4.90 -2.96
N ALA A 26 13.43 -5.69 -3.41
CA ALA A 26 12.75 -5.47 -4.70
C ALA A 26 11.69 -4.35 -4.68
N VAL A 27 11.34 -3.82 -3.51
CA VAL A 27 10.28 -2.81 -3.36
C VAL A 27 10.73 -1.68 -2.43
N GLY A 28 10.75 -1.92 -1.12
CA GLY A 28 11.02 -0.88 -0.10
C GLY A 28 12.39 -0.21 -0.23
N ARG A 29 13.39 -0.93 -0.76
CA ARG A 29 14.74 -0.36 -1.00
C ARG A 29 15.00 0.06 -2.43
N ALA A 30 14.18 -0.40 -3.39
CA ALA A 30 14.38 -0.12 -4.81
C ALA A 30 13.62 1.12 -5.28
N TYR A 31 12.51 1.47 -4.63
CA TYR A 31 11.59 2.49 -5.11
C TYR A 31 11.12 3.41 -3.99
N ASP A 32 10.77 4.64 -4.37
CA ASP A 32 9.91 5.49 -3.55
C ASP A 32 8.45 5.00 -3.73
N VAL A 33 8.12 3.94 -3.00
CA VAL A 33 6.80 3.29 -3.08
C VAL A 33 5.69 4.26 -2.68
N ALA A 34 5.97 5.17 -1.74
CA ALA A 34 5.01 6.19 -1.35
C ALA A 34 4.68 7.12 -2.52
N ALA A 35 5.70 7.68 -3.18
CA ALA A 35 5.51 8.57 -4.31
C ALA A 35 4.76 7.87 -5.46
N ILE A 36 5.08 6.60 -5.75
CA ILE A 36 4.39 5.83 -6.78
C ILE A 36 2.91 5.68 -6.45
N TRP A 37 2.57 5.23 -5.24
CA TRP A 37 1.17 4.99 -4.86
C TRP A 37 0.34 6.28 -4.78
N GLN A 38 0.94 7.41 -4.43
CA GLN A 38 0.25 8.71 -4.46
C GLN A 38 -0.21 9.12 -5.87
N LEU A 39 0.35 8.54 -6.93
CA LEU A 39 -0.08 8.78 -8.31
C LEU A 39 -1.21 7.85 -8.76
N MET A 40 -1.59 6.83 -7.97
CA MET A 40 -2.54 5.80 -8.38
C MET A 40 -3.98 6.04 -7.91
N GLY A 41 -4.22 6.97 -6.99
CA GLY A 41 -5.54 7.18 -6.41
C GLY A 41 -5.75 8.59 -5.86
N THR A 42 -7.00 8.93 -5.56
CA THR A 42 -7.37 10.26 -5.04
C THR A 42 -7.29 10.37 -3.52
N ASP A 43 -7.32 9.24 -2.81
CA ASP A 43 -7.21 9.15 -1.35
C ASP A 43 -6.33 7.94 -0.99
N VAL A 44 -5.02 8.17 -0.94
CA VAL A 44 -4.02 7.12 -0.73
C VAL A 44 -3.27 7.35 0.57
N ARG A 45 -3.37 6.38 1.48
CA ARG A 45 -2.51 6.25 2.65
C ARG A 45 -1.44 5.20 2.37
N THR A 46 -0.20 5.53 2.74
CA THR A 46 0.95 4.65 2.53
C THR A 46 1.65 4.36 3.85
N VAL A 47 2.15 3.13 4.02
CA VAL A 47 2.86 2.68 5.23
C VAL A 47 4.06 1.81 4.85
N SER A 48 5.25 2.34 5.10
CA SER A 48 6.48 1.53 5.10
C SER A 48 6.63 0.86 6.46
N ILE A 49 6.74 -0.46 6.48
CA ILE A 49 6.87 -1.25 7.71
C ILE A 49 8.36 -1.50 7.97
N PRO A 50 8.95 -0.91 9.02
CA PRO A 50 10.37 -1.04 9.30
C PRO A 50 10.70 -2.47 9.77
N GLN A 51 11.94 -2.94 9.56
CA GLN A 51 12.38 -4.32 9.92
C GLN A 51 11.42 -5.39 9.40
N CYS A 52 11.09 -5.32 8.11
CA CYS A 52 10.11 -6.19 7.47
C CYS A 52 10.46 -6.40 5.99
N GLY A 53 10.42 -7.65 5.55
CA GLY A 53 10.59 -8.05 4.17
C GLY A 53 9.27 -8.19 3.41
N HIS A 54 9.18 -9.25 2.60
CA HIS A 54 8.10 -9.42 1.64
C HIS A 54 6.74 -9.78 2.28
N LEU A 55 6.74 -10.55 3.38
CA LEU A 55 5.53 -11.13 3.95
C LEU A 55 5.11 -10.36 5.20
N CYS A 56 4.71 -9.10 5.01
CA CYS A 56 4.41 -8.16 6.10
C CYS A 56 3.44 -8.71 7.16
N GLN A 57 2.40 -9.41 6.71
CA GLN A 57 1.40 -10.03 7.57
C GLN A 57 1.94 -11.17 8.44
N GLU A 58 3.03 -11.82 8.04
CA GLU A 58 3.69 -12.89 8.80
C GLU A 58 4.82 -12.33 9.68
N GLU A 59 5.58 -11.37 9.16
CA GLU A 59 6.76 -10.82 9.82
C GLU A 59 6.40 -9.78 10.88
N ARG A 60 5.41 -8.91 10.60
CA ARG A 60 4.97 -7.81 11.48
C ARG A 60 3.43 -7.78 11.62
N PRO A 61 2.80 -8.89 12.05
CA PRO A 61 1.35 -9.02 12.13
C PRO A 61 0.69 -7.93 12.99
N ASP A 62 1.34 -7.51 14.08
CA ASP A 62 0.80 -6.47 14.97
C ASP A 62 0.68 -5.12 14.26
N VAL A 63 1.69 -4.75 13.46
CA VAL A 63 1.68 -3.50 12.69
C VAL A 63 0.63 -3.58 11.59
N VAL A 64 0.61 -4.67 10.83
CA VAL A 64 -0.38 -4.87 9.75
C VAL A 64 -1.81 -4.82 10.29
N ASN A 65 -2.09 -5.52 11.39
CA ASN A 65 -3.42 -5.53 11.99
C ASN A 65 -3.81 -4.15 12.53
N GLN A 66 -2.89 -3.44 13.18
CA GLN A 66 -3.16 -2.08 13.65
C GLN A 66 -3.54 -1.14 12.49
N GLU A 67 -2.76 -1.15 11.40
CA GLU A 67 -2.99 -0.28 10.25
C GLU A 67 -4.30 -0.63 9.52
N LEU A 68 -4.58 -1.93 9.33
CA LEU A 68 -5.84 -2.39 8.75
C LEU A 68 -7.06 -2.00 9.59
N LEU A 69 -7.02 -2.21 10.90
CA LEU A 69 -8.11 -1.84 11.80
C LEU A 69 -8.33 -0.33 11.82
N ALA A 70 -7.24 0.47 11.86
CA ALA A 70 -7.33 1.92 11.82
C ALA A 70 -7.93 2.43 10.50
N PHE A 71 -7.53 1.84 9.37
CA PHE A 71 -8.07 2.18 8.05
C PHE A 71 -9.57 1.85 7.94
N LEU A 72 -9.98 0.67 8.41
CA LEU A 72 -11.35 0.20 8.32
C LEU A 72 -12.29 0.78 9.38
N ALA A 73 -11.79 1.43 10.43
CA ALA A 73 -12.61 1.96 11.54
C ALA A 73 -13.72 2.93 11.09
N SER A 74 -13.48 3.70 10.02
CA SER A 74 -14.44 4.66 9.48
C SER A 74 -15.37 4.08 8.41
N TRP A 75 -15.13 2.85 7.94
CA TRP A 75 -15.92 2.24 6.88
C TRP A 75 -17.36 1.95 7.33
N ARG A 76 -18.32 2.06 6.41
CA ARG A 76 -19.76 1.96 6.70
C ARG A 76 -20.51 0.98 5.79
N GLY A 77 -19.80 0.20 4.97
CA GLY A 77 -20.40 -0.54 3.85
C GLY A 77 -20.65 0.37 2.66
#